data_AF-A0A954S4U5-F1
#
_entry.id   AF-A0A954S4U5-F1
#
_cell.length_a   1.000
_cell.length_b   1.000
_cell.length_c   1.000
_cell.angle_alpha   90.00
_cell.angle_beta   90.00
_cell.angle_gamma   90.00
#
_symmetry.space_group_name_H-M   'P 1'
#
loop_
_entity.id
_entity.type
_entity.pdbx_description
1 polymer ?
#
loop_
_entity_poly.entity_id
_entity_poly.type
_entity_poly.pdbx_seq_one_letter_code
_entity_poly.pdbx_strand_id
1 'polypeptide(L)'
;KLLAEAAFKAEQIALDNEKTQRERAEAEQVVASLNAIMADEQKLLAEIAARKEREAKIEEQRKAYIARVGLAAAKIEENVFDVAESLLNGTNPLFRNWEWGYLKHLCQQADKEVKTTSLLESVALIGDGPNFVVGGEQGLVQILNVDNPQKVVKALKMSPELSDFTVFDVAVSPSAKLIALATNDHKNGYIKLWNYETEELVETKFGSTDTTFRSENEYRDKLRTRHMDPVVSVQFSGDGAKLLTGSQDETARVWDVQSGRQLVALPGENTKKNGHFGVVSDAEFCPNLDANGKRLPETTIVTVGEDKKALVWVDPSGEWTDHAKIKLLPPFTGHNDPIFTLACSPDGEYVATGGLGRRVLLWRIQDIPQLSERELFELRLQDKPLPQTPFRQLLGHDGPIRSVKFTTPTTTDTRDLVLVTGSDDNTVKVWNVDRQSLLNKVGPIKTFRGHGGYVRDCVFNPQGTWIVSVSHDMSAKRWSLGEDADTEVYLVNGSPLDGHKDDVDAVAFSPGNETLVTASRDNTAQLYRSNGKNHWKPTFTLRDGHQNVIPSAVYFDGGRKLATASYDRTVRVWDVASGTEKFQLTETGPHAVVAVSPDGRWVLTGSNNPGKA
;
A
#
# COMPACT_ATOMS: atom_id res chain seq x y z
N LYS A 1 58.99 51.69 105.33
CA LYS A 1 58.08 50.57 105.66
C LYS A 1 56.72 50.74 104.99
N LEU A 2 55.95 51.80 105.28
CA LEU A 2 54.67 52.10 104.61
C LEU A 2 54.75 52.18 103.07
N LEU A 3 55.81 52.78 102.51
CA LEU A 3 56.02 52.83 101.05
C LEU A 3 56.29 51.45 100.41
N ALA A 4 56.90 50.52 101.14
CA ALA A 4 57.21 49.18 100.62
C ALA A 4 55.97 48.26 100.65
N GLU A 5 55.13 48.38 101.68
CA GLU A 5 53.83 47.68 101.75
C GLU A 5 52.84 48.19 100.69
N ALA A 6 52.85 49.50 100.41
CA ALA A 6 52.06 50.08 99.33
C ALA A 6 52.52 49.59 97.95
N ALA A 7 53.84 49.51 97.72
CA ALA A 7 54.41 48.97 96.48
C ALA A 7 54.06 47.49 96.27
N PHE A 8 54.18 46.66 97.31
CA PHE A 8 53.83 45.24 97.23
C PHE A 8 52.33 45.00 96.97
N LYS A 9 51.43 45.77 97.61
CA LYS A 9 50.00 45.72 97.31
C LYS A 9 49.68 46.20 95.90
N ALA A 10 50.35 47.24 95.41
CA ALA A 10 50.18 47.73 94.05
C ALA A 10 50.63 46.69 93.01
N GLU A 11 51.71 45.96 93.29
CA GLU A 11 52.21 44.87 92.45
C GLU A 11 51.26 43.66 92.44
N GLN A 12 50.69 43.28 93.59
CA GLN A 12 49.64 42.25 93.66
C GLN A 12 48.38 42.64 92.89
N ILE A 13 47.92 43.89 93.02
CA ILE A 13 46.76 44.39 92.27
C ILE A 13 47.07 44.42 90.77
N ALA A 14 48.30 44.77 90.36
CA ALA A 14 48.71 44.74 88.97
C ALA A 14 48.72 43.30 88.41
N LEU A 15 49.22 42.33 89.19
CA LEU A 15 49.24 40.92 88.80
C LEU A 15 47.83 40.33 88.69
N ASP A 16 46.94 40.62 89.64
CA ASP A 16 45.54 40.19 89.60
C ASP A 16 44.78 40.84 88.44
N ASN A 17 45.06 42.11 88.14
CA ASN A 17 44.49 42.78 86.97
C ASN A 17 44.99 42.16 85.66
N GLU A 18 46.28 41.80 85.56
CA GLU A 18 46.84 41.13 84.39
C GLU A 18 46.24 39.73 84.22
N LYS A 19 46.08 38.98 85.31
CA LYS A 19 45.40 37.67 85.30
C LYS A 19 43.95 37.79 84.85
N THR A 20 43.21 38.75 85.40
CA THR A 20 41.81 39.03 85.02
C THR A 20 41.72 39.46 83.54
N GLN A 21 42.69 40.23 83.04
CA GLN A 21 42.75 40.63 81.64
C GLN A 21 43.04 39.44 80.71
N ARG A 22 43.93 38.52 81.11
CA ARG A 22 44.19 37.28 80.35
C ARG A 22 42.96 36.38 80.31
N GLU A 23 42.31 36.17 81.45
CA GLU A 23 41.06 35.38 81.53
C GLU A 23 39.94 35.99 80.68
N ARG A 24 39.82 37.34 80.65
CA ARG A 24 38.89 38.03 79.74
C ARG A 24 39.26 37.87 78.27
N ALA A 25 40.54 37.98 77.91
CA ALA A 25 41.00 37.81 76.53
C ALA A 25 40.78 36.36 76.04
N GLU A 26 41.02 35.36 76.90
CA GLU A 26 40.72 33.96 76.59
C GLU A 26 39.20 33.73 76.44
N ALA A 27 38.38 34.30 77.33
CA ALA A 27 36.93 34.23 77.21
C ALA A 27 36.42 34.90 75.92
N GLU A 28 36.97 36.05 75.55
CA GLU A 28 36.65 36.74 74.29
C GLU A 28 37.07 35.89 73.07
N GLN A 29 38.22 35.21 73.13
CA GLN A 29 38.68 34.32 72.07
C GLN A 29 37.77 33.08 71.91
N VAL A 30 37.29 32.52 73.02
CA VAL A 30 36.31 31.42 73.02
C VAL A 30 34.98 31.89 72.44
N VAL A 31 34.50 33.08 72.83
CA VAL A 31 33.26 33.67 72.28
C VAL A 31 33.40 33.96 70.78
N ALA A 32 34.55 34.48 70.33
CA ALA A 32 34.82 34.70 68.91
C ALA A 32 34.83 33.39 68.12
N SER A 33 35.42 32.32 68.68
CA SER A 33 35.46 30.98 68.06
C SER A 33 34.07 30.35 67.98
N LEU A 34 33.25 30.49 69.02
CA LEU A 34 31.86 30.04 69.03
C LEU A 34 31.01 30.79 67.98
N ASN A 35 31.19 32.11 67.88
CA ASN A 35 30.50 32.91 66.86
C ASN A 35 30.88 32.51 65.43
N ALA A 36 32.14 32.14 65.18
CA ALA A 36 32.58 31.63 63.88
C ALA A 36 31.93 30.28 63.54
N ILE A 37 31.86 29.35 64.51
CA ILE A 37 31.19 28.05 64.32
C ILE A 37 29.69 28.25 64.04
N MET A 38 29.02 29.14 64.78
CA MET A 38 27.60 29.45 64.54
C MET A 38 27.36 30.06 63.14
N ALA A 39 28.29 30.89 62.65
CA ALA A 39 28.20 31.46 61.30
C ALA A 39 28.37 30.38 60.21
N ASP A 40 29.30 29.44 60.39
CA ASP A 40 29.48 28.31 59.49
C ASP A 40 28.26 27.37 59.49
N GLU A 41 27.66 27.11 60.65
CA GLU A 41 26.42 26.33 60.77
C GLU A 41 25.25 27.01 60.06
N GLN A 42 25.08 28.33 60.23
CA GLN A 42 24.06 29.10 59.51
C GLN A 42 24.27 29.05 58.00
N LYS A 43 25.53 29.12 57.53
CA LYS A 43 25.86 29.00 56.11
C LYS A 43 25.51 27.62 55.57
N LEU A 44 25.84 26.55 56.30
CA LEU A 44 25.50 25.18 55.91
C LEU A 44 23.98 24.97 55.85
N LEU A 45 23.23 25.48 56.83
CA LEU A 45 21.77 25.42 56.85
C LEU A 45 21.17 26.18 55.66
N ALA A 46 21.73 27.34 55.30
CA ALA A 46 21.31 28.09 54.11
C ALA A 46 21.60 27.33 52.81
N GLU A 47 22.74 26.66 52.70
CA GLU A 47 23.09 25.83 51.55
C GLU A 47 22.15 24.61 51.41
N ILE A 48 21.82 23.95 52.52
CA ILE A 48 20.84 22.84 52.55
C ILE A 48 19.45 23.34 52.14
N ALA A 49 19.01 24.49 52.65
CA ALA A 49 17.74 25.09 52.27
C ALA A 49 17.68 25.43 50.78
N ALA A 50 18.73 26.06 50.25
CA ALA A 50 18.84 26.38 48.83
C ALA A 50 18.88 25.13 47.94
N ARG A 51 19.54 24.05 48.39
CA ARG A 51 19.53 22.76 47.69
C ARG A 51 18.13 22.14 47.66
N LYS A 52 17.43 22.15 48.79
CA LYS A 52 16.06 21.62 48.90
C LYS A 52 15.08 22.40 48.00
N GLU A 53 15.25 23.72 47.90
CA GLU A 53 14.48 24.56 46.99
C GLU A 53 14.77 24.22 45.51
N ARG A 54 16.04 24.02 45.14
CA ARG A 54 16.42 23.59 43.78
C ARG A 54 15.84 22.22 43.44
N GLU A 55 15.93 21.26 44.36
CA GLU A 55 15.37 19.91 44.19
C GLU A 55 13.84 19.96 44.02
N ALA A 56 13.15 20.79 44.82
CA ALA A 56 11.71 21.00 44.69
C ALA A 56 11.34 21.61 43.32
N LYS A 57 12.11 22.58 42.83
CA LYS A 57 11.90 23.19 41.51
C LYS A 57 12.14 22.21 40.36
N ILE A 58 13.16 21.35 40.47
CA ILE A 58 13.42 20.29 39.48
C ILE A 58 12.26 19.28 39.47
N GLU A 59 11.77 18.89 40.65
CA GLU A 59 10.65 17.95 40.77
C GLU A 59 9.35 18.53 40.20
N GLU A 60 9.08 19.82 40.42
CA GLU A 60 7.96 20.53 39.80
C GLU A 60 8.07 20.54 38.27
N GLN A 61 9.23 20.87 37.72
CA GLN A 61 9.47 20.85 36.29
C GLN A 61 9.36 19.43 35.69
N ARG A 62 9.77 18.41 36.45
CA ARG A 62 9.65 17.00 36.05
C ARG A 62 8.19 16.56 35.99
N LYS A 63 7.36 16.95 36.96
CA LYS A 63 5.91 16.71 36.93
C LYS A 63 5.24 17.41 35.76
N ALA A 64 5.61 18.67 35.49
CA ALA A 64 5.11 19.41 34.33
C ALA A 64 5.52 18.76 33.00
N TYR A 65 6.75 18.23 32.91
CA TYR A 65 7.23 17.46 31.76
C TYR A 65 6.37 16.20 31.54
N ILE A 66 6.18 15.39 32.58
CA ILE A 66 5.38 14.15 32.50
C ILE A 66 3.95 14.46 32.06
N ALA A 67 3.32 15.50 32.61
CA ALA A 67 1.97 15.91 32.23
C ALA A 67 1.88 16.35 30.76
N ARG A 68 2.86 17.11 30.25
CA ARG A 68 2.90 17.53 28.84
C ARG A 68 3.14 16.37 27.88
N VAL A 69 4.03 15.44 28.23
CA VAL A 69 4.30 14.24 27.44
C VAL A 69 3.06 13.34 27.39
N GLY A 70 2.39 13.14 28.53
CA GLY A 70 1.12 12.40 28.58
C GLY A 70 -0.01 13.08 27.79
N LEU A 71 -0.11 14.41 27.83
CA LEU A 71 -1.07 15.15 27.02
C LEU A 71 -0.74 15.06 25.52
N ALA A 72 0.54 15.12 25.14
CA ALA A 72 0.95 14.93 23.75
C ALA A 72 0.61 13.52 23.24
N ALA A 73 0.79 12.48 24.07
CA ALA A 73 0.37 11.12 23.75
C ALA A 73 -1.15 11.03 23.55
N ALA A 74 -1.96 11.60 24.45
CA ALA A 74 -3.41 11.65 24.28
C ALA A 74 -3.84 12.43 23.02
N LYS A 75 -3.14 13.52 22.67
CA LYS A 75 -3.41 14.26 21.43
C LYS A 75 -3.04 13.49 20.18
N ILE A 76 -2.02 12.64 20.24
CA ILE A 76 -1.70 11.69 19.16
C ILE A 76 -2.81 10.63 19.03
N GLU A 77 -3.35 10.11 20.14
CA GLU A 77 -4.50 9.19 20.12
C GLU A 77 -5.77 9.84 19.54
N GLU A 78 -5.93 11.16 19.73
CA GLU A 78 -7.00 11.97 19.13
C GLU A 78 -6.72 12.43 17.68
N ASN A 79 -5.61 12.00 17.05
CA ASN A 79 -5.15 12.43 15.72
C ASN A 79 -4.88 13.94 15.55
N VAL A 80 -4.49 14.64 16.63
CA VAL A 80 -4.16 16.08 16.62
C VAL A 80 -2.63 16.29 16.70
N PHE A 81 -1.93 15.92 15.63
CA PHE A 81 -0.46 15.88 15.57
C PHE A 81 0.21 17.25 15.70
N ASP A 82 -0.37 18.33 15.16
CA ASP A 82 0.19 19.69 15.28
C ASP A 82 0.22 20.18 16.73
N VAL A 83 -0.83 19.85 17.49
CA VAL A 83 -0.94 20.22 18.92
C VAL A 83 -0.02 19.34 19.75
N ALA A 84 0.07 18.04 19.46
CA ALA A 84 1.04 17.15 20.09
C ALA A 84 2.48 17.63 19.82
N GLU A 85 2.78 18.07 18.59
CA GLU A 85 4.09 18.58 18.23
C GLU A 85 4.43 19.88 18.97
N SER A 86 3.48 20.81 19.05
CA SER A 86 3.62 22.05 19.83
C SER A 86 3.86 21.75 21.32
N LEU A 87 3.12 20.81 21.89
CA LEU A 87 3.27 20.37 23.29
C LEU A 87 4.66 19.76 23.53
N LEU A 88 5.15 18.93 22.60
CA LEU A 88 6.49 18.34 22.65
C LEU A 88 7.59 19.37 22.44
N ASN A 89 7.40 20.34 21.54
CA ASN A 89 8.34 21.44 21.34
C ASN A 89 8.45 22.33 22.59
N GLY A 90 7.35 22.47 23.33
CA GLY A 90 7.28 23.20 24.60
C GLY A 90 7.85 22.47 25.82
N THR A 91 8.38 21.24 25.70
CA THR A 91 9.01 20.55 26.84
C THR A 91 10.44 21.02 27.09
N ASN A 92 10.85 21.00 28.36
CA ASN A 92 12.21 21.35 28.76
C ASN A 92 13.21 20.34 28.15
N PRO A 93 14.22 20.79 27.38
CA PRO A 93 15.20 19.91 26.73
C PRO A 93 15.94 18.96 27.69
N LEU A 94 16.16 19.37 28.95
CA LEU A 94 16.91 18.59 29.94
C LEU A 94 16.22 17.27 30.34
N PHE A 95 14.91 17.15 30.13
CA PHE A 95 14.14 15.96 30.52
C PHE A 95 13.73 15.08 29.34
N ARG A 96 14.09 15.46 28.11
CA ARG A 96 13.74 14.70 26.90
C ARG A 96 14.38 13.31 26.95
N ASN A 97 13.55 12.30 26.82
CA ASN A 97 13.92 10.89 26.88
C ASN A 97 13.46 10.17 25.60
N TRP A 98 13.57 8.84 25.60
CA TRP A 98 13.13 8.00 24.48
C TRP A 98 11.65 8.22 24.13
N GLU A 99 10.79 8.45 25.11
CA GLU A 99 9.35 8.65 24.93
C GLU A 99 9.06 9.97 24.20
N TRP A 100 9.74 11.06 24.60
CA TRP A 100 9.68 12.31 23.84
C TRP A 100 10.18 12.13 22.41
N GLY A 101 11.30 11.43 22.21
CA GLY A 101 11.86 11.15 20.88
C GLY A 101 10.92 10.33 20.00
N TYR A 102 10.24 9.35 20.60
CA TYR A 102 9.23 8.51 19.95
C TYR A 102 8.00 9.35 19.55
N LEU A 103 7.39 10.09 20.48
CA LEU A 103 6.23 10.93 20.18
C LEU A 103 6.58 12.05 19.18
N LYS A 104 7.80 12.60 19.24
CA LYS A 104 8.28 13.60 18.29
C LYS A 104 8.50 13.01 16.90
N HIS A 105 9.04 11.80 16.82
CA HIS A 105 9.14 11.06 15.56
C HIS A 105 7.76 10.79 14.97
N LEU A 106 6.76 10.41 15.79
CA LEU A 106 5.37 10.26 15.36
C LEU A 106 4.80 11.55 14.77
N CYS A 107 5.09 12.70 15.39
CA CYS A 107 4.67 14.01 14.87
C CYS A 107 5.43 14.45 13.60
N GLN A 108 6.59 13.85 13.31
CA GLN A 108 7.48 14.21 12.19
C GLN A 108 7.39 13.23 11.00
N GLN A 109 6.51 12.24 11.06
CA GLN A 109 6.21 11.42 9.89
C GLN A 109 5.41 12.28 8.91
N ALA A 110 6.10 12.78 7.88
CA ALA A 110 5.52 13.61 6.87
C ALA A 110 4.76 12.75 5.86
N ASP A 111 3.45 12.82 5.89
CA ASP A 111 2.61 12.42 4.76
C ASP A 111 2.98 13.31 3.56
N LYS A 112 3.48 12.70 2.50
CA LYS A 112 3.60 13.35 1.19
C LYS A 112 2.38 12.94 0.36
N GLU A 113 1.80 13.88 -0.37
CA GLU A 113 0.60 13.69 -1.19
C GLU A 113 0.91 14.01 -2.64
N VAL A 114 0.60 13.15 -3.60
CA VAL A 114 0.58 13.55 -5.03
C VAL A 114 -0.83 13.48 -5.52
N LYS A 115 -1.23 14.56 -6.18
CA LYS A 115 -2.54 14.67 -6.78
C LYS A 115 -2.47 14.08 -8.19
N THR A 116 -3.19 13.00 -8.40
CA THR A 116 -3.50 12.49 -9.74
C THR A 116 -4.84 13.06 -10.19
N THR A 117 -5.10 13.05 -11.50
CA THR A 117 -6.28 13.69 -12.09
C THR A 117 -7.47 12.75 -12.32
N SER A 118 -7.33 11.45 -12.02
CA SER A 118 -8.36 10.41 -12.22
C SER A 118 -8.16 9.17 -11.31
N LEU A 119 -9.18 8.31 -11.28
CA LEU A 119 -9.24 7.04 -10.54
C LEU A 119 -8.10 6.09 -10.90
N LEU A 120 -7.54 5.37 -9.93
CA LEU A 120 -6.49 4.37 -10.12
C LEU A 120 -7.08 2.96 -10.08
N GLU A 121 -6.72 2.14 -11.05
CA GLU A 121 -7.18 0.76 -11.22
C GLU A 121 -6.06 -0.25 -10.94
N SER A 122 -4.82 0.14 -11.21
CA SER A 122 -3.67 -0.75 -11.10
C SER A 122 -2.40 -0.01 -10.67
N VAL A 123 -1.49 -0.74 -10.05
CA VAL A 123 -0.23 -0.21 -9.55
C VAL A 123 0.86 -1.27 -9.61
N ALA A 124 2.07 -0.86 -9.98
CA ALA A 124 3.24 -1.74 -10.00
C ALA A 124 4.51 -1.00 -9.59
N LEU A 125 5.40 -1.70 -8.90
CA LEU A 125 6.70 -1.16 -8.47
C LEU A 125 7.76 -1.35 -9.56
N ILE A 126 8.65 -0.36 -9.72
CA ILE A 126 9.71 -0.39 -10.73
C ILE A 126 11.03 -0.79 -10.08
N GLY A 127 11.31 -2.10 -10.11
CA GLY A 127 12.51 -2.69 -9.53
C GLY A 127 12.61 -2.47 -8.02
N ASP A 128 13.83 -2.33 -7.52
CA ASP A 128 14.11 -2.07 -6.10
C ASP A 128 14.23 -0.56 -5.79
N GLY A 129 14.03 0.28 -6.80
CA GLY A 129 14.18 1.73 -6.68
C GLY A 129 12.97 2.43 -6.05
N PRO A 130 13.07 3.73 -5.74
CA PRO A 130 11.97 4.53 -5.22
C PRO A 130 10.91 4.84 -6.29
N ASN A 131 10.85 4.15 -7.42
CA ASN A 131 9.95 4.50 -8.51
C ASN A 131 8.84 3.47 -8.65
N PHE A 132 7.63 3.95 -8.95
CA PHE A 132 6.47 3.10 -9.16
C PHE A 132 5.57 3.70 -10.23
N VAL A 133 4.79 2.83 -10.88
CA VAL A 133 3.82 3.22 -11.90
C VAL A 133 2.41 2.98 -11.39
N VAL A 134 1.53 3.93 -11.64
CA VAL A 134 0.09 3.83 -11.41
C VAL A 134 -0.64 3.94 -12.74
N GLY A 135 -1.69 3.14 -12.89
CA GLY A 135 -2.60 3.12 -14.04
C GLY A 135 -4.03 3.36 -13.58
N GLY A 136 -4.83 4.05 -14.39
CA GLY A 136 -6.15 4.47 -14.00
C GLY A 136 -7.11 4.81 -15.14
N GLU A 137 -8.28 5.33 -14.76
CA GLU A 137 -9.26 5.88 -15.69
C GLU A 137 -8.72 7.13 -16.40
N GLN A 138 -9.43 7.54 -17.45
CA GLN A 138 -9.04 8.61 -18.37
C GLN A 138 -7.64 8.40 -18.98
N GLY A 139 -7.17 7.15 -19.04
CA GLY A 139 -5.85 6.78 -19.56
C GLY A 139 -4.69 7.31 -18.72
N LEU A 140 -4.91 7.56 -17.43
CA LEU A 140 -3.87 8.06 -16.54
C LEU A 140 -2.79 7.00 -16.35
N VAL A 141 -1.55 7.38 -16.68
CA VAL A 141 -0.35 6.59 -16.38
C VAL A 141 0.74 7.51 -15.89
N GLN A 142 1.15 7.34 -14.62
CA GLN A 142 2.17 8.18 -14.00
C GLN A 142 3.25 7.34 -13.36
N ILE A 143 4.49 7.78 -13.55
CA ILE A 143 5.63 7.29 -12.81
C ILE A 143 6.02 8.31 -11.76
N LEU A 144 6.04 7.85 -10.52
CA LEU A 144 6.25 8.67 -9.35
C LEU A 144 7.50 8.18 -8.62
N ASN A 145 8.23 9.11 -8.02
CA ASN A 145 9.39 8.82 -7.17
C ASN A 145 8.97 9.00 -5.71
N VAL A 146 9.10 7.96 -4.91
CA VAL A 146 8.73 7.94 -3.50
C VAL A 146 9.43 9.04 -2.69
N ASP A 147 10.65 9.42 -3.04
CA ASP A 147 11.43 10.40 -2.28
C ASP A 147 11.06 11.85 -2.65
N ASN A 148 10.68 12.11 -3.91
CA ASN A 148 10.15 13.39 -4.38
C ASN A 148 8.91 13.25 -5.28
N PRO A 149 7.76 12.88 -4.70
CA PRO A 149 6.61 12.43 -5.47
C PRO A 149 5.85 13.61 -6.10
N GLN A 150 5.89 14.82 -5.50
CA GLN A 150 5.31 16.06 -6.06
C GLN A 150 5.81 16.38 -7.47
N LYS A 151 7.03 15.92 -7.76
CA LYS A 151 7.53 15.90 -9.12
C LYS A 151 7.12 14.57 -9.72
N VAL A 152 6.08 14.62 -10.57
CA VAL A 152 5.86 13.56 -11.55
C VAL A 152 7.22 13.32 -12.22
N VAL A 153 7.81 12.15 -11.95
CA VAL A 153 9.06 11.75 -12.60
C VAL A 153 8.79 11.71 -14.09
N LYS A 154 7.62 11.17 -14.42
CA LYS A 154 7.17 11.00 -15.79
C LYS A 154 5.66 10.83 -15.87
N ALA A 155 5.00 11.59 -16.73
CA ALA A 155 3.62 11.31 -17.14
C ALA A 155 3.69 10.63 -18.51
N LEU A 156 3.24 9.38 -18.59
CA LEU A 156 3.16 8.67 -19.86
C LEU A 156 1.86 9.11 -20.53
N LYS A 157 1.96 10.14 -21.39
CA LYS A 157 0.77 10.70 -22.05
C LYS A 157 0.22 9.71 -23.07
N MET A 158 -0.98 9.23 -22.79
CA MET A 158 -1.86 8.58 -23.75
C MET A 158 -2.43 9.63 -24.71
N SER A 159 -2.91 9.19 -25.88
CA SER A 159 -3.40 10.07 -26.94
C SER A 159 -4.48 11.04 -26.43
N PRO A 160 -4.45 12.34 -26.83
CA PRO A 160 -5.25 13.41 -26.23
C PRO A 160 -6.76 13.40 -26.56
N GLU A 161 -7.27 12.35 -27.19
CA GLU A 161 -8.62 12.30 -27.76
C GLU A 161 -9.44 11.14 -27.18
N LEU A 162 -10.11 11.38 -26.03
CA LEU A 162 -11.39 10.80 -25.54
C LEU A 162 -11.37 10.57 -24.01
N SER A 163 -12.56 10.64 -23.40
CA SER A 163 -12.84 10.59 -21.96
C SER A 163 -13.05 9.19 -21.36
N ASP A 164 -13.07 8.12 -22.17
CA ASP A 164 -13.54 6.78 -21.77
C ASP A 164 -12.42 5.72 -21.72
N PHE A 165 -11.17 6.13 -21.47
CA PHE A 165 -10.03 5.20 -21.45
C PHE A 165 -9.71 4.70 -20.03
N THR A 166 -9.53 3.40 -19.86
CA THR A 166 -9.16 2.80 -18.57
C THR A 166 -7.96 1.89 -18.75
N VAL A 167 -7.01 1.96 -17.82
CA VAL A 167 -5.89 1.03 -17.68
C VAL A 167 -6.29 -0.03 -16.65
N PHE A 168 -6.68 -1.22 -17.11
CA PHE A 168 -7.16 -2.29 -16.23
C PHE A 168 -6.02 -2.97 -15.46
N ASP A 169 -4.84 -3.05 -16.07
CA ASP A 169 -3.70 -3.73 -15.47
C ASP A 169 -2.37 -3.13 -15.94
N VAL A 170 -1.36 -3.23 -15.08
CA VAL A 170 -0.01 -2.69 -15.27
C VAL A 170 1.00 -3.73 -14.81
N ALA A 171 1.89 -4.12 -15.71
CA ALA A 171 3.00 -5.02 -15.40
C ALA A 171 4.35 -4.34 -15.62
N VAL A 172 5.31 -4.63 -14.75
CA VAL A 172 6.70 -4.19 -14.90
C VAL A 172 7.56 -5.40 -15.23
N SER A 173 8.43 -5.28 -16.24
CA SER A 173 9.33 -6.36 -16.64
C SER A 173 10.29 -6.74 -15.52
N PRO A 174 10.80 -8.00 -15.49
CA PRO A 174 11.79 -8.43 -14.50
C PRO A 174 13.05 -7.58 -14.45
N SER A 175 13.44 -6.98 -15.59
CA SER A 175 14.57 -6.06 -15.67
C SER A 175 14.32 -4.67 -15.09
N ALA A 176 13.07 -4.36 -14.70
CA ALA A 176 12.57 -3.04 -14.32
C ALA A 176 12.68 -1.96 -15.40
N LYS A 177 12.91 -2.34 -16.66
CA LYS A 177 13.10 -1.40 -17.78
C LYS A 177 11.85 -1.16 -18.61
N LEU A 178 10.94 -2.12 -18.64
CA LEU A 178 9.73 -2.04 -19.45
C LEU A 178 8.50 -2.04 -18.56
N ILE A 179 7.49 -1.27 -18.98
CA ILE A 179 6.18 -1.18 -18.37
C ILE A 179 5.16 -1.55 -19.44
N ALA A 180 4.35 -2.58 -19.18
CA ALA A 180 3.26 -3.00 -20.05
C ALA A 180 1.91 -2.61 -19.43
N LEU A 181 0.97 -2.19 -20.27
CA LEU A 181 -0.36 -1.72 -19.87
C LEU A 181 -1.44 -2.49 -20.64
N ALA A 182 -2.48 -2.92 -19.93
CA ALA A 182 -3.72 -3.46 -20.47
C ALA A 182 -4.82 -2.41 -20.43
N THR A 183 -5.48 -2.13 -21.56
CA THR A 183 -6.42 -1.00 -21.69
C THR A 183 -7.63 -1.31 -22.57
N ASN A 184 -8.61 -0.40 -22.59
CA ASN A 184 -9.71 -0.36 -23.58
C ASN A 184 -9.46 0.63 -24.75
N ASP A 185 -8.21 1.07 -24.99
CA ASP A 185 -7.89 2.04 -26.06
C ASP A 185 -7.97 1.40 -27.47
N HIS A 186 -9.20 1.28 -27.97
CA HIS A 186 -9.49 0.73 -29.30
C HIS A 186 -8.87 1.53 -30.46
N LYS A 187 -8.46 2.80 -30.24
CA LYS A 187 -7.90 3.66 -31.29
C LYS A 187 -6.40 3.45 -31.47
N ASN A 188 -5.66 3.22 -30.38
CA ASN A 188 -4.19 3.14 -30.42
C ASN A 188 -3.65 1.75 -30.06
N GLY A 189 -4.54 0.78 -29.89
CA GLY A 189 -4.20 -0.56 -29.47
C GLY A 189 -4.39 -0.75 -27.97
N TYR A 190 -4.93 -1.90 -27.60
CA TYR A 190 -5.27 -2.24 -26.22
C TYR A 190 -4.04 -2.48 -25.33
N ILE A 191 -2.89 -2.81 -25.92
CA ILE A 191 -1.63 -3.11 -25.22
C ILE A 191 -0.63 -2.01 -25.50
N LYS A 192 0.04 -1.52 -24.45
CA LYS A 192 1.09 -0.50 -24.59
C LYS A 192 2.33 -0.90 -23.81
N LEU A 193 3.48 -0.75 -24.46
CA LEU A 193 4.78 -1.09 -23.88
C LEU A 193 5.68 0.15 -23.88
N TRP A 194 6.12 0.56 -22.69
CA TRP A 194 6.92 1.75 -22.48
C TRP A 194 8.30 1.37 -21.95
N ASN A 195 9.33 2.01 -22.50
CA ASN A 195 10.66 1.94 -21.94
C ASN A 195 10.78 2.99 -20.84
N TYR A 196 10.94 2.50 -19.62
CA TYR A 196 11.10 3.32 -18.44
C TYR A 196 12.32 4.23 -18.53
N GLU A 197 13.46 3.69 -18.98
CA GLU A 197 14.74 4.40 -19.10
C GLU A 197 14.74 5.42 -20.24
N THR A 198 14.27 5.05 -21.43
CA THR A 198 14.39 5.90 -22.64
C THR A 198 13.20 6.81 -22.90
N GLU A 199 12.09 6.67 -22.17
CA GLU A 199 10.87 7.47 -22.39
C GLU A 199 10.12 7.18 -23.68
N GLU A 200 10.59 6.20 -24.44
CA GLU A 200 9.99 5.85 -25.70
C GLU A 200 8.89 4.82 -25.48
N LEU A 201 7.74 5.08 -26.08
CA LEU A 201 6.77 4.04 -26.35
C LEU A 201 7.47 3.05 -27.29
N VAL A 202 7.82 1.88 -26.76
CA VAL A 202 8.63 0.88 -27.46
C VAL A 202 7.89 0.40 -28.70
N GLU A 203 6.55 0.36 -28.67
CA GLU A 203 5.76 0.22 -29.89
C GLU A 203 4.27 0.57 -29.75
N THR A 204 3.65 0.96 -30.87
CA THR A 204 2.19 0.98 -31.13
C THR A 204 1.71 -0.25 -31.94
N LYS A 205 2.52 -1.31 -32.07
CA LYS A 205 2.23 -2.43 -33.00
C LYS A 205 1.89 -3.76 -32.34
N PHE A 206 1.18 -3.76 -31.21
CA PHE A 206 0.38 -4.93 -30.78
C PHE A 206 -0.91 -5.10 -31.64
N GLY A 207 -0.72 -4.88 -32.95
CA GLY A 207 -1.65 -4.88 -34.08
C GLY A 207 -2.24 -3.52 -34.49
N SER A 208 -2.68 -3.45 -35.75
CA SER A 208 -3.06 -2.22 -36.46
C SER A 208 -4.15 -1.41 -35.72
N THR A 209 -4.18 -0.09 -35.89
CA THR A 209 -5.21 0.83 -35.36
C THR A 209 -6.40 1.01 -36.30
N ASP A 210 -6.37 0.40 -37.49
CA ASP A 210 -7.38 0.57 -38.52
C ASP A 210 -8.61 -0.31 -38.24
N THR A 211 -9.68 0.30 -37.77
CA THR A 211 -10.99 -0.34 -37.50
C THR A 211 -11.86 -0.49 -38.75
N THR A 212 -11.42 0.01 -39.91
CA THR A 212 -12.16 -0.15 -41.16
C THR A 212 -11.90 -1.53 -41.77
N PHE A 213 -12.96 -2.15 -42.28
CA PHE A 213 -12.89 -3.44 -42.96
C PHE A 213 -13.34 -3.24 -44.40
N ARG A 214 -12.43 -3.42 -45.36
CA ARG A 214 -12.75 -3.29 -46.79
C ARG A 214 -13.09 -4.64 -47.42
N SER A 215 -12.85 -5.74 -46.69
CA SER A 215 -13.25 -7.09 -47.08
C SER A 215 -13.28 -8.06 -45.89
N GLU A 216 -13.98 -9.19 -46.04
CA GLU A 216 -14.02 -10.27 -45.04
C GLU A 216 -12.63 -10.91 -44.81
N ASN A 217 -11.77 -10.92 -45.84
CA ASN A 217 -10.39 -11.41 -45.71
C ASN A 217 -9.54 -10.46 -44.85
N GLU A 218 -9.72 -9.15 -45.00
CA GLU A 218 -9.02 -8.16 -44.18
C GLU A 218 -9.47 -8.20 -42.70
N TYR A 219 -10.77 -8.44 -42.46
CA TYR A 219 -11.30 -8.69 -41.12
C TYR A 219 -10.66 -9.94 -40.48
N ARG A 220 -10.54 -11.04 -41.25
CA ARG A 220 -9.88 -12.27 -40.80
C ARG A 220 -8.38 -12.08 -40.52
N ASP A 221 -7.65 -11.36 -41.37
CA ASP A 221 -6.22 -11.08 -41.14
C ASP A 221 -5.98 -10.13 -39.95
N LYS A 222 -6.92 -9.22 -39.67
CA LYS A 222 -6.87 -8.33 -38.49
C LYS A 222 -7.18 -9.08 -37.18
N LEU A 223 -8.15 -10.00 -37.17
CA LEU A 223 -8.41 -10.92 -36.04
C LEU A 223 -7.16 -11.71 -35.60
N ARG A 224 -6.27 -11.98 -36.55
CA ARG A 224 -5.07 -12.80 -36.38
C ARG A 224 -3.90 -12.08 -35.71
N THR A 225 -3.90 -10.75 -35.68
CA THR A 225 -2.69 -9.97 -35.34
C THR A 225 -2.90 -8.95 -34.22
N ARG A 226 -4.10 -8.88 -33.64
CA ARG A 226 -4.45 -8.04 -32.46
C ARG A 226 -5.60 -8.63 -31.65
N HIS A 227 -5.71 -8.19 -30.41
CA HIS A 227 -6.98 -8.25 -29.69
C HIS A 227 -8.05 -7.37 -30.35
N MET A 228 -9.29 -7.86 -30.32
CA MET A 228 -10.44 -7.18 -30.92
C MET A 228 -11.32 -6.44 -29.90
N ASP A 229 -11.13 -6.75 -28.61
CA ASP A 229 -11.86 -6.16 -27.49
C ASP A 229 -10.86 -5.83 -26.35
N PRO A 230 -11.29 -5.13 -25.29
CA PRO A 230 -10.39 -4.69 -24.22
C PRO A 230 -9.51 -5.80 -23.64
N VAL A 231 -8.26 -5.45 -23.34
CA VAL A 231 -7.32 -6.33 -22.64
C VAL A 231 -7.43 -6.03 -21.16
N VAL A 232 -7.66 -7.07 -20.36
CA VAL A 232 -7.98 -6.95 -18.93
C VAL A 232 -6.85 -7.44 -18.02
N SER A 233 -5.92 -8.23 -18.55
CA SER A 233 -4.76 -8.73 -17.81
C SER A 233 -3.49 -8.70 -18.66
N VAL A 234 -2.35 -8.40 -18.05
CA VAL A 234 -1.05 -8.38 -18.71
C VAL A 234 0.06 -8.91 -17.82
N GLN A 235 0.91 -9.80 -18.36
CA GLN A 235 2.02 -10.37 -17.61
C GLN A 235 3.27 -10.55 -18.49
N PHE A 236 4.45 -10.21 -17.98
CA PHE A 236 5.70 -10.60 -18.62
C PHE A 236 6.04 -12.06 -18.33
N SER A 237 6.64 -12.77 -19.29
CA SER A 237 7.45 -13.95 -18.97
C SER A 237 8.58 -13.50 -18.05
N GLY A 238 9.06 -14.37 -17.16
CA GLY A 238 10.05 -13.90 -16.18
C GLY A 238 11.48 -13.80 -16.71
N ASP A 239 11.73 -14.11 -17.99
CA ASP A 239 12.93 -13.63 -18.71
C ASP A 239 12.72 -12.22 -19.31
N GLY A 240 11.48 -11.72 -19.29
CA GLY A 240 11.07 -10.43 -19.84
C GLY A 240 10.97 -10.39 -21.36
N ALA A 241 11.18 -11.51 -22.06
CA ALA A 241 11.22 -11.57 -23.52
C ALA A 241 9.83 -11.67 -24.16
N LYS A 242 8.83 -12.17 -23.41
CA LYS A 242 7.46 -12.38 -23.88
C LYS A 242 6.46 -11.63 -23.00
N LEU A 243 5.33 -11.30 -23.59
CA LEU A 243 4.17 -10.73 -22.91
C LEU A 243 2.98 -11.67 -23.12
N LEU A 244 2.19 -11.90 -22.08
CA LEU A 244 0.93 -12.63 -22.12
C LEU A 244 -0.20 -11.69 -21.76
N THR A 245 -1.29 -11.75 -22.52
CA THR A 245 -2.46 -10.90 -22.29
C THR A 245 -3.75 -11.70 -22.35
N GLY A 246 -4.71 -11.38 -21.48
CA GLY A 246 -6.08 -11.89 -21.52
C GLY A 246 -7.07 -10.78 -21.89
N SER A 247 -8.09 -11.11 -22.70
CA SER A 247 -9.00 -10.13 -23.27
C SER A 247 -10.46 -10.56 -23.21
N GLN A 248 -11.34 -9.55 -23.31
CA GLN A 248 -12.77 -9.73 -23.54
C GLN A 248 -13.09 -10.36 -24.91
N ASP A 249 -12.11 -10.45 -25.82
CA ASP A 249 -12.27 -11.08 -27.13
C ASP A 249 -12.24 -12.62 -27.10
N GLU A 250 -12.29 -13.19 -25.89
CA GLU A 250 -12.27 -14.62 -25.58
C GLU A 250 -10.91 -15.31 -25.85
N THR A 251 -9.85 -14.52 -26.08
CA THR A 251 -8.50 -15.04 -26.35
C THR A 251 -7.49 -14.57 -25.32
N ALA A 252 -6.50 -15.43 -25.06
CA ALA A 252 -5.21 -15.01 -24.54
C ALA A 252 -4.21 -14.92 -25.69
N ARG A 253 -3.24 -14.02 -25.63
CA ARG A 253 -2.21 -13.88 -26.68
C ARG A 253 -0.83 -13.73 -26.08
N VAL A 254 0.15 -14.35 -26.75
CA VAL A 254 1.57 -14.21 -26.43
C VAL A 254 2.23 -13.34 -27.47
N TRP A 255 3.07 -12.42 -27.01
CA TRP A 255 3.73 -11.41 -27.83
C TRP A 255 5.22 -11.43 -27.58
N ASP A 256 5.99 -11.16 -28.62
CA ASP A 256 7.41 -10.88 -28.51
C ASP A 256 7.59 -9.43 -28.05
N VAL A 257 8.27 -9.25 -26.93
CA VAL A 257 8.45 -7.92 -26.32
C VAL A 257 9.34 -7.03 -27.17
N GLN A 258 10.31 -7.60 -27.89
CA GLN A 258 11.27 -6.84 -28.68
C GLN A 258 10.66 -6.30 -29.98
N SER A 259 9.86 -7.10 -30.67
CA SER A 259 9.28 -6.78 -31.97
C SER A 259 7.81 -6.38 -31.93
N GLY A 260 7.16 -6.49 -30.76
CA GLY A 260 5.73 -6.31 -30.51
C GLY A 260 4.82 -7.22 -31.33
N ARG A 261 5.39 -8.19 -32.04
CA ARG A 261 4.63 -9.13 -32.86
C ARG A 261 3.93 -10.13 -31.96
N GLN A 262 2.68 -10.42 -32.32
CA GLN A 262 2.01 -11.59 -31.78
C GLN A 262 2.78 -12.84 -32.20
N LEU A 263 3.15 -13.66 -31.22
CA LEU A 263 3.74 -14.98 -31.42
C LEU A 263 2.65 -16.04 -31.59
N VAL A 264 1.63 -16.01 -30.73
CA VAL A 264 0.51 -16.96 -30.76
C VAL A 264 -0.76 -16.36 -30.13
N ALA A 265 -1.92 -16.71 -30.67
CA ALA A 265 -3.23 -16.60 -30.02
C ALA A 265 -3.75 -17.94 -29.44
N LEU A 266 -4.41 -17.88 -28.28
CA LEU A 266 -4.91 -19.02 -27.51
C LEU A 266 -6.43 -18.82 -27.24
N PRO A 267 -7.33 -19.59 -27.89
CA PRO A 267 -7.05 -20.63 -28.88
C PRO A 267 -6.55 -20.05 -30.21
N GLY A 268 -5.90 -20.90 -31.02
CA GLY A 268 -5.38 -20.51 -32.32
C GLY A 268 -6.41 -19.88 -33.27
N GLU A 269 -5.89 -19.16 -34.26
CA GLU A 269 -6.60 -18.24 -35.17
C GLU A 269 -7.88 -18.76 -35.85
N ASN A 270 -8.08 -20.08 -35.92
CA ASN A 270 -9.21 -20.70 -36.59
C ASN A 270 -10.02 -21.66 -35.69
N THR A 271 -9.79 -21.64 -34.37
CA THR A 271 -10.32 -22.65 -33.45
C THR A 271 -10.95 -22.07 -32.20
N LYS A 272 -11.93 -21.15 -32.33
CA LYS A 272 -12.77 -20.71 -31.19
C LYS A 272 -13.41 -21.88 -30.42
N LYS A 273 -13.65 -23.02 -31.10
CA LYS A 273 -14.25 -24.23 -30.51
C LYS A 273 -13.45 -24.85 -29.34
N ASN A 274 -12.16 -24.56 -29.23
CA ASN A 274 -11.29 -25.14 -28.19
C ASN A 274 -10.75 -24.08 -27.21
N GLY A 275 -11.30 -22.87 -27.22
CA GLY A 275 -10.90 -21.78 -26.32
C GLY A 275 -11.87 -21.52 -25.19
N HIS A 276 -11.69 -20.37 -24.55
CA HIS A 276 -12.69 -19.85 -23.61
C HIS A 276 -13.95 -19.39 -24.35
N PHE A 277 -15.06 -19.37 -23.61
CA PHE A 277 -16.33 -18.76 -24.02
C PHE A 277 -16.65 -17.63 -23.04
N GLY A 278 -16.54 -16.37 -23.50
CA GLY A 278 -16.52 -15.20 -22.62
C GLY A 278 -15.11 -14.76 -22.23
N VAL A 279 -15.03 -13.82 -21.30
CA VAL A 279 -13.79 -13.08 -20.99
C VAL A 279 -12.70 -14.01 -20.46
N VAL A 280 -11.47 -13.84 -20.96
CA VAL A 280 -10.27 -14.42 -20.34
C VAL A 280 -9.83 -13.50 -19.20
N SER A 281 -10.30 -13.82 -17.99
CA SER A 281 -10.13 -12.98 -16.80
C SER A 281 -8.66 -12.87 -16.37
N ASP A 282 -7.90 -13.95 -16.49
CA ASP A 282 -6.52 -14.02 -16.01
C ASP A 282 -5.73 -15.05 -16.82
N ALA A 283 -4.42 -14.85 -16.96
CA ALA A 283 -3.53 -15.67 -17.77
C ALA A 283 -2.10 -15.61 -17.21
N GLU A 284 -1.48 -16.78 -16.95
CA GLU A 284 -0.14 -16.85 -16.36
C GLU A 284 0.81 -17.77 -17.13
N PHE A 285 2.06 -17.32 -17.28
CA PHE A 285 3.19 -18.20 -17.60
C PHE A 285 3.55 -19.01 -16.35
N CYS A 286 3.31 -20.32 -16.35
CA CYS A 286 3.72 -21.14 -15.23
C CYS A 286 5.26 -21.22 -15.19
N PRO A 287 5.89 -20.94 -14.03
CA PRO A 287 7.34 -21.02 -13.88
C PRO A 287 7.89 -22.38 -14.30
N ASN A 288 9.04 -22.38 -14.97
CA ASN A 288 9.76 -23.59 -15.31
C ASN A 288 11.17 -23.47 -14.74
N LEU A 289 11.48 -24.26 -13.71
CA LEU A 289 12.77 -24.25 -13.03
C LEU A 289 13.44 -25.62 -13.16
N ASP A 290 14.76 -25.63 -13.35
CA ASP A 290 15.53 -26.86 -13.22
C ASP A 290 15.67 -27.31 -11.75
N ALA A 291 16.27 -28.47 -11.52
CA ALA A 291 16.47 -29.02 -10.18
C ALA A 291 17.32 -28.13 -9.24
N ASN A 292 18.04 -27.14 -9.79
CA ASN A 292 18.84 -26.18 -9.04
C ASN A 292 18.13 -24.82 -8.89
N GLY A 293 16.86 -24.72 -9.30
CA GLY A 293 16.11 -23.47 -9.28
C GLY A 293 16.47 -22.50 -10.41
N LYS A 294 17.24 -22.93 -11.42
CA LYS A 294 17.55 -22.09 -12.57
C LYS A 294 16.34 -22.00 -13.48
N ARG A 295 16.02 -20.78 -13.89
CA ARG A 295 14.93 -20.48 -14.82
C ARG A 295 15.18 -21.10 -16.19
N LEU A 296 14.20 -21.84 -16.68
CA LEU A 296 14.10 -22.39 -18.03
C LEU A 296 12.96 -21.66 -18.78
N PRO A 297 12.90 -21.76 -20.12
CA PRO A 297 11.78 -21.23 -20.89
C PRO A 297 10.45 -21.79 -20.37
N GLU A 298 9.47 -20.92 -20.12
CA GLU A 298 8.15 -21.35 -19.69
C GLU A 298 7.45 -22.12 -20.81
N THR A 299 7.26 -23.42 -20.61
CA THR A 299 6.62 -24.31 -21.59
C THR A 299 5.12 -24.40 -21.41
N THR A 300 4.59 -23.82 -20.33
CA THR A 300 3.19 -23.99 -19.92
C THR A 300 2.55 -22.64 -19.64
N ILE A 301 1.39 -22.40 -20.24
CA ILE A 301 0.53 -21.25 -19.95
C ILE A 301 -0.80 -21.77 -19.43
N VAL A 302 -1.35 -21.12 -18.41
CA VAL A 302 -2.70 -21.38 -17.92
C VAL A 302 -3.55 -20.13 -18.10
N THR A 303 -4.75 -20.32 -18.65
CA THR A 303 -5.73 -19.24 -18.84
C THR A 303 -7.02 -19.59 -18.12
N VAL A 304 -7.70 -18.61 -17.53
CA VAL A 304 -9.00 -18.79 -16.88
C VAL A 304 -10.01 -17.78 -17.38
N GLY A 305 -11.29 -18.12 -17.30
CA GLY A 305 -12.34 -17.23 -17.79
C GLY A 305 -13.74 -17.49 -17.25
N GLU A 306 -14.69 -16.75 -17.80
CA GLU A 306 -16.11 -16.81 -17.43
C GLU A 306 -16.78 -18.15 -17.75
N ASP A 307 -16.18 -18.92 -18.66
CA ASP A 307 -16.63 -20.27 -19.04
C ASP A 307 -16.39 -21.35 -17.98
N LYS A 308 -15.88 -20.96 -16.80
CA LYS A 308 -15.70 -21.82 -15.62
C LYS A 308 -14.59 -22.86 -15.81
N LYS A 309 -13.73 -22.70 -16.82
CA LYS A 309 -12.62 -23.59 -17.11
C LYS A 309 -11.31 -22.88 -16.89
N ALA A 310 -10.29 -23.66 -16.52
CA ALA A 310 -8.91 -23.26 -16.76
C ALA A 310 -8.35 -24.11 -17.90
N LEU A 311 -7.76 -23.47 -18.90
CA LEU A 311 -7.16 -24.13 -20.04
C LEU A 311 -5.65 -24.18 -19.85
N VAL A 312 -5.05 -25.34 -20.14
CA VAL A 312 -3.61 -25.56 -19.98
C VAL A 312 -2.99 -25.75 -21.36
N TRP A 313 -2.18 -24.79 -21.75
CA TRP A 313 -1.50 -24.73 -23.03
C TRP A 313 -0.05 -25.13 -22.84
N VAL A 314 0.48 -25.97 -23.73
CA VAL A 314 1.87 -26.43 -23.66
C VAL A 314 2.57 -26.22 -25.00
N ASP A 315 3.68 -25.49 -24.96
CA ASP A 315 4.71 -25.48 -26.00
C ASP A 315 6.00 -26.10 -25.44
N PRO A 316 6.40 -27.31 -25.87
CA PRO A 316 7.62 -27.96 -25.39
C PRO A 316 8.90 -27.15 -25.60
N SER A 317 8.91 -26.20 -26.55
CA SER A 317 10.06 -25.33 -26.80
C SER A 317 10.10 -24.11 -25.88
N GLY A 318 8.95 -23.67 -25.36
CA GLY A 318 8.81 -22.39 -24.64
C GLY A 318 9.00 -21.15 -25.51
N GLU A 319 9.10 -21.32 -26.84
CA GLU A 319 9.27 -20.22 -27.79
C GLU A 319 7.93 -19.58 -28.16
N TRP A 320 6.83 -20.34 -28.09
CA TRP A 320 5.46 -19.90 -28.36
C TRP A 320 5.24 -19.35 -29.76
N THR A 321 6.03 -19.78 -30.75
CA THR A 321 6.01 -19.22 -32.12
C THR A 321 5.28 -20.09 -33.15
N ASP A 322 4.99 -21.35 -32.85
CA ASP A 322 4.46 -22.33 -33.80
C ASP A 322 3.16 -22.94 -33.29
N HIS A 323 2.03 -22.39 -33.77
CA HIS A 323 0.68 -22.86 -33.42
C HIS A 323 0.48 -24.37 -33.57
N ALA A 324 1.16 -25.02 -34.52
CA ALA A 324 0.99 -26.45 -34.75
C ALA A 324 1.63 -27.31 -33.64
N LYS A 325 2.59 -26.75 -32.88
CA LYS A 325 3.25 -27.43 -31.76
C LYS A 325 2.56 -27.22 -30.43
N ILE A 326 1.70 -26.22 -30.35
CA ILE A 326 1.00 -25.87 -29.12
C ILE A 326 -0.11 -26.88 -28.88
N LYS A 327 -0.02 -27.54 -27.74
CA LYS A 327 -0.99 -28.54 -27.30
C LYS A 327 -1.89 -27.93 -26.24
N LEU A 328 -3.19 -28.03 -26.47
CA LEU A 328 -4.18 -27.85 -25.42
C LEU A 328 -4.35 -29.17 -24.69
N LEU A 329 -3.94 -29.23 -23.44
CA LEU A 329 -4.17 -30.38 -22.59
C LEU A 329 -5.64 -30.43 -22.12
N PRO A 330 -6.13 -31.58 -21.62
CA PRO A 330 -7.46 -31.66 -21.00
C PRO A 330 -7.67 -30.52 -20.00
N PRO A 331 -8.76 -29.74 -20.15
CA PRO A 331 -8.98 -28.55 -19.34
C PRO A 331 -9.27 -28.90 -17.89
N PHE A 332 -8.92 -28.00 -16.98
CA PHE A 332 -9.34 -28.09 -15.58
C PHE A 332 -10.82 -27.72 -15.49
N THR A 333 -11.66 -28.75 -15.49
CA THR A 333 -13.11 -28.66 -15.32
C THR A 333 -13.47 -29.07 -13.91
N GLY A 334 -14.15 -28.23 -13.14
CA GLY A 334 -14.54 -28.53 -11.75
C GLY A 334 -15.18 -27.36 -11.02
N HIS A 335 -14.90 -26.13 -11.49
CA HIS A 335 -15.65 -24.94 -11.10
C HIS A 335 -17.06 -24.98 -11.67
N ASN A 336 -18.01 -24.43 -10.90
CA ASN A 336 -19.43 -24.32 -11.29
C ASN A 336 -19.79 -22.87 -11.64
N ASP A 337 -18.83 -21.97 -11.47
CA ASP A 337 -18.96 -20.52 -11.50
C ASP A 337 -17.74 -19.93 -12.23
N PRO A 338 -17.85 -18.72 -12.79
CA PRO A 338 -16.74 -18.02 -13.44
C PRO A 338 -15.46 -18.02 -12.61
N ILE A 339 -14.32 -18.17 -13.28
CA ILE A 339 -13.00 -18.10 -12.64
C ILE A 339 -12.41 -16.70 -12.93
N PHE A 340 -11.94 -16.02 -11.88
CA PHE A 340 -11.45 -14.65 -11.96
C PHE A 340 -9.95 -14.52 -11.67
N THR A 341 -9.38 -15.47 -10.92
CA THR A 341 -7.98 -15.41 -10.50
C THR A 341 -7.35 -16.78 -10.56
N LEU A 342 -6.09 -16.81 -10.96
CA LEU A 342 -5.27 -18.00 -10.99
C LEU A 342 -3.88 -17.73 -10.40
N ALA A 343 -3.21 -18.79 -9.97
CA ALA A 343 -1.79 -18.74 -9.61
C ALA A 343 -1.12 -20.05 -10.00
N CYS A 344 0.04 -19.98 -10.67
CA CYS A 344 0.97 -21.10 -10.79
C CYS A 344 1.89 -21.13 -9.57
N SER A 345 2.22 -22.33 -9.08
CA SER A 345 3.21 -22.46 -8.01
C SER A 345 4.62 -22.10 -8.52
N PRO A 346 5.53 -21.63 -7.65
CA PRO A 346 6.88 -21.23 -8.07
C PRO A 346 7.72 -22.37 -8.67
N ASP A 347 7.40 -23.61 -8.33
CA ASP A 347 7.99 -24.82 -8.91
C ASP A 347 7.33 -25.27 -10.22
N GLY A 348 6.25 -24.61 -10.65
CA GLY A 348 5.51 -24.94 -11.87
C GLY A 348 4.66 -26.21 -11.80
N GLU A 349 4.57 -26.89 -10.65
CA GLU A 349 3.88 -28.17 -10.55
C GLU A 349 2.37 -28.06 -10.29
N TYR A 350 1.94 -26.98 -9.64
CA TYR A 350 0.59 -26.77 -9.18
C TYR A 350 -0.03 -25.50 -9.75
N VAL A 351 -1.35 -25.54 -9.88
CA VAL A 351 -2.16 -24.39 -10.28
C VAL A 351 -3.29 -24.26 -9.27
N ALA A 352 -3.48 -23.08 -8.71
CA ALA A 352 -4.62 -22.75 -7.87
C ALA A 352 -5.55 -21.81 -8.63
N THR A 353 -6.86 -22.04 -8.51
CA THR A 353 -7.88 -21.29 -9.25
C THR A 353 -9.03 -20.89 -8.33
N GLY A 354 -9.50 -19.65 -8.46
CA GLY A 354 -10.61 -19.08 -7.69
C GLY A 354 -11.45 -18.11 -8.53
N GLY A 355 -12.69 -17.88 -8.13
CA GLY A 355 -13.56 -16.94 -8.83
C GLY A 355 -14.88 -16.73 -8.12
N LEU A 356 -15.98 -16.64 -8.86
CA LEU A 356 -17.30 -16.29 -8.30
C LEU A 356 -17.81 -17.33 -7.27
N GLY A 357 -17.38 -18.58 -7.39
CA GLY A 357 -17.72 -19.63 -6.44
C GLY A 357 -16.89 -19.56 -5.16
N ARG A 358 -17.37 -20.21 -4.10
CA ARG A 358 -16.70 -20.29 -2.78
C ARG A 358 -15.54 -21.30 -2.68
N ARG A 359 -15.10 -21.84 -3.81
CA ARG A 359 -14.16 -22.97 -3.86
C ARG A 359 -12.85 -22.50 -4.46
N VAL A 360 -11.75 -22.88 -3.81
CA VAL A 360 -10.44 -22.82 -4.43
C VAL A 360 -10.09 -24.23 -4.87
N LEU A 361 -9.80 -24.40 -6.16
CA LEU A 361 -9.42 -25.69 -6.72
C LEU A 361 -7.93 -25.68 -7.01
N LEU A 362 -7.25 -26.67 -6.46
CA LEU A 362 -5.82 -26.90 -6.61
C LEU A 362 -5.62 -28.10 -7.53
N TRP A 363 -4.87 -27.87 -8.59
CA TRP A 363 -4.59 -28.81 -9.66
C TRP A 363 -3.11 -29.12 -9.68
N ARG A 364 -2.75 -30.35 -10.02
CA ARG A 364 -1.36 -30.70 -10.32
C ARG A 364 -1.22 -30.94 -11.82
N ILE A 365 -0.26 -30.27 -12.45
CA ILE A 365 -0.08 -30.34 -13.91
C ILE A 365 0.30 -31.76 -14.34
N GLN A 366 1.09 -32.47 -13.53
CA GLN A 366 1.50 -33.85 -13.81
C GLN A 366 0.35 -34.86 -13.77
N ASP A 367 -0.75 -34.54 -13.08
CA ASP A 367 -1.91 -35.42 -12.94
C ASP A 367 -2.89 -35.26 -14.11
N ILE A 368 -2.63 -34.34 -15.05
CA ILE A 368 -3.44 -34.18 -16.26
C ILE A 368 -3.41 -35.47 -17.08
N PRO A 369 -4.57 -36.01 -17.48
CA PRO A 369 -4.63 -37.23 -18.29
C PRO A 369 -3.81 -37.09 -19.59
N GLN A 370 -2.83 -37.97 -19.75
CA GLN A 370 -1.97 -38.03 -20.93
C GLN A 370 -2.68 -38.80 -22.04
N LEU A 371 -3.56 -38.13 -22.77
CA LEU A 371 -4.29 -38.71 -23.88
C LEU A 371 -3.51 -38.56 -25.20
N SER A 372 -3.43 -39.65 -25.96
CA SER A 372 -2.97 -39.59 -27.34
C SER A 372 -3.97 -38.84 -28.23
N GLU A 373 -3.51 -38.33 -29.38
CA GLU A 373 -4.40 -37.67 -30.36
C GLU A 373 -5.53 -38.59 -30.82
N ARG A 374 -5.26 -39.89 -30.89
CA ARG A 374 -6.26 -40.91 -31.23
C ARG A 374 -7.35 -41.01 -30.17
N GLU A 375 -6.99 -41.05 -28.88
CA GLU A 375 -7.97 -41.11 -27.79
C GLU A 375 -8.81 -39.84 -27.72
N LEU A 376 -8.17 -38.67 -27.88
CA LEU A 376 -8.88 -37.38 -27.99
C LEU A 376 -9.86 -37.37 -29.17
N PHE A 377 -9.46 -37.91 -30.32
CA PHE A 377 -10.32 -38.03 -31.49
C PHE A 377 -11.49 -38.99 -31.25
N GLU A 378 -11.26 -40.16 -30.66
CA GLU A 378 -12.30 -41.15 -30.36
C GLU A 378 -13.32 -40.60 -29.33
N LEU A 379 -12.86 -39.89 -28.29
CA LEU A 379 -13.73 -39.25 -27.31
C LEU A 379 -14.61 -38.18 -27.97
N ARG A 380 -14.04 -37.33 -28.83
CA ARG A 380 -14.78 -36.32 -29.60
C ARG A 380 -15.78 -36.93 -30.55
N LEU A 381 -15.42 -38.01 -31.25
CA LEU A 381 -16.30 -38.70 -32.20
C LEU A 381 -17.51 -39.31 -31.49
N GLN A 382 -17.34 -39.77 -30.26
CA GLN A 382 -18.38 -40.39 -29.44
C GLN A 382 -19.13 -39.38 -28.56
N ASP A 383 -18.85 -38.08 -28.68
CA ASP A 383 -19.38 -37.00 -27.82
C ASP A 383 -19.23 -37.31 -26.32
N LYS A 384 -18.13 -37.97 -25.95
CA LYS A 384 -17.81 -38.30 -24.56
C LYS A 384 -17.02 -37.16 -23.91
N PRO A 385 -17.30 -36.84 -22.63
CA PRO A 385 -16.53 -35.84 -21.92
C PRO A 385 -15.07 -36.28 -21.79
N LEU A 386 -14.15 -35.30 -21.84
CA LEU A 386 -12.75 -35.55 -21.53
C LEU A 386 -12.61 -36.04 -20.08
N PRO A 387 -11.69 -36.98 -19.79
CA PRO A 387 -11.40 -37.36 -18.43
C PRO A 387 -10.98 -36.14 -17.62
N GLN A 388 -11.60 -36.00 -16.45
CA GLN A 388 -11.38 -34.88 -15.56
C GLN A 388 -10.03 -35.05 -14.85
N THR A 389 -9.19 -34.02 -14.91
CA THR A 389 -7.97 -33.96 -14.09
C THR A 389 -8.38 -33.99 -12.61
N PRO A 390 -7.77 -34.85 -11.77
CA PRO A 390 -8.04 -34.82 -10.35
C PRO A 390 -7.62 -33.47 -9.77
N PHE A 391 -8.42 -32.96 -8.84
CA PHE A 391 -8.13 -31.73 -8.14
C PHE A 391 -8.39 -31.89 -6.66
N ARG A 392 -7.65 -31.11 -5.87
CA ARG A 392 -7.90 -30.95 -4.45
C ARG A 392 -8.77 -29.72 -4.26
N GLN A 393 -9.94 -29.94 -3.68
CA GLN A 393 -10.85 -28.87 -3.33
C GLN A 393 -10.51 -28.31 -1.95
N LEU A 394 -10.13 -27.05 -1.90
CA LEU A 394 -9.88 -26.31 -0.65
C LEU A 394 -11.20 -25.70 -0.20
N LEU A 395 -11.84 -26.36 0.77
CA LEU A 395 -13.13 -25.98 1.34
C LEU A 395 -12.94 -25.13 2.59
N GLY A 396 -13.58 -23.96 2.63
CA GLY A 396 -13.58 -23.16 3.85
C GLY A 396 -14.01 -21.70 3.66
N HIS A 397 -14.04 -21.18 2.43
CA HIS A 397 -14.66 -19.89 2.14
C HIS A 397 -16.18 -20.01 1.98
N ASP A 398 -16.88 -18.93 2.32
CA ASP A 398 -18.34 -18.81 2.23
C ASP A 398 -18.80 -17.83 1.13
N GLY A 399 -17.87 -17.25 0.37
CA GLY A 399 -18.12 -16.27 -0.69
C GLY A 399 -17.11 -16.37 -1.84
N PRO A 400 -17.32 -15.58 -2.92
CA PRO A 400 -16.40 -15.49 -4.05
C PRO A 400 -14.93 -15.33 -3.65
N ILE A 401 -14.03 -15.95 -4.41
CA ILE A 401 -12.58 -15.82 -4.27
C ILE A 401 -12.09 -14.72 -5.20
N ARG A 402 -11.37 -13.73 -4.67
CA ARG A 402 -10.86 -12.58 -5.42
C ARG A 402 -9.37 -12.63 -5.68
N SER A 403 -8.62 -13.25 -4.77
CA SER A 403 -7.17 -13.38 -4.91
C SER A 403 -6.70 -14.75 -4.42
N VAL A 404 -5.75 -15.31 -5.16
CA VAL A 404 -5.11 -16.59 -4.91
C VAL A 404 -3.63 -16.39 -5.21
N LYS A 405 -2.73 -16.63 -4.24
CA LYS A 405 -1.28 -16.48 -4.43
C LYS A 405 -0.52 -17.59 -3.69
N PHE A 406 0.54 -18.11 -4.30
CA PHE A 406 1.47 -19.03 -3.64
C PHE A 406 2.58 -18.26 -2.90
N THR A 407 3.13 -18.87 -1.85
CA THR A 407 4.38 -18.40 -1.23
C THR A 407 5.54 -18.58 -2.20
N THR A 408 6.51 -17.65 -2.19
CA THR A 408 7.76 -17.78 -2.93
C THR A 408 8.79 -18.51 -2.08
N PRO A 409 9.36 -19.66 -2.51
CA PRO A 409 10.36 -20.36 -1.71
C PRO A 409 11.63 -19.52 -1.60
N THR A 410 12.03 -19.18 -0.39
CA THR A 410 13.19 -18.32 -0.10
C THR A 410 14.47 -19.09 0.19
N THR A 411 14.40 -20.41 0.28
CA THR A 411 15.54 -21.29 0.52
C THR A 411 15.39 -22.58 -0.30
N THR A 412 16.52 -23.23 -0.58
CA THR A 412 16.61 -24.59 -1.14
C THR A 412 16.04 -25.67 -0.21
N ASP A 413 15.48 -25.27 0.95
CA ASP A 413 14.87 -26.17 1.91
C ASP A 413 13.38 -26.25 1.55
N THR A 414 12.96 -27.44 1.11
CA THR A 414 11.63 -27.76 0.57
C THR A 414 10.53 -27.70 1.64
N ARG A 415 10.37 -26.55 2.30
CA ARG A 415 9.27 -26.33 3.24
C ARG A 415 7.98 -26.07 2.46
N ASP A 416 6.98 -26.88 2.79
CA ASP A 416 5.55 -26.76 2.53
C ASP A 416 5.15 -25.60 1.62
N LEU A 417 4.82 -25.91 0.37
CA LEU A 417 4.21 -24.94 -0.52
C LEU A 417 2.92 -24.42 0.14
N VAL A 418 2.84 -23.12 0.40
CA VAL A 418 1.69 -22.49 1.06
C VAL A 418 0.93 -21.65 0.04
N LEU A 419 -0.40 -21.67 0.15
CA LEU A 419 -1.31 -20.84 -0.64
C LEU A 419 -2.03 -19.84 0.28
N VAL A 420 -2.18 -18.59 -0.13
CA VAL A 420 -3.05 -17.59 0.50
C VAL A 420 -4.20 -17.23 -0.43
N THR A 421 -5.40 -17.06 0.14
CA THR A 421 -6.61 -16.73 -0.60
C THR A 421 -7.42 -15.65 0.09
N GLY A 422 -7.90 -14.67 -0.67
CA GLY A 422 -8.78 -13.59 -0.23
C GLY A 422 -10.17 -13.73 -0.83
N SER A 423 -11.21 -13.47 -0.03
CA SER A 423 -12.60 -13.71 -0.43
C SER A 423 -13.58 -12.62 0.01
N ASP A 424 -14.68 -12.53 -0.73
CA ASP A 424 -15.89 -11.76 -0.40
C ASP A 424 -16.60 -12.26 0.88
N ASP A 425 -16.13 -13.34 1.52
CA ASP A 425 -16.57 -13.73 2.87
C ASP A 425 -15.87 -12.97 4.01
N ASN A 426 -15.11 -11.92 3.65
CA ASN A 426 -14.34 -11.06 4.53
C ASN A 426 -13.17 -11.76 5.25
N THR A 427 -12.74 -12.93 4.76
CA THR A 427 -11.63 -13.68 5.35
C THR A 427 -10.46 -13.85 4.41
N VAL A 428 -9.29 -13.98 5.01
CA VAL A 428 -8.08 -14.45 4.32
C VAL A 428 -7.76 -15.83 4.86
N LYS A 429 -7.49 -16.79 3.98
CA LYS A 429 -7.19 -18.17 4.37
C LYS A 429 -5.84 -18.60 3.85
N VAL A 430 -5.17 -19.40 4.66
CA VAL A 430 -3.87 -19.98 4.34
C VAL A 430 -4.00 -21.49 4.30
N TRP A 431 -3.44 -22.10 3.27
CA TRP A 431 -3.60 -23.51 2.95
C TRP A 431 -2.25 -24.17 2.76
N ASN A 432 -2.09 -25.39 3.28
CA ASN A 432 -0.92 -26.20 2.99
C ASN A 432 -1.17 -26.98 1.71
N VAL A 433 -0.30 -26.80 0.74
CA VAL A 433 -0.35 -27.45 -0.58
C VAL A 433 0.36 -28.81 -0.54
N ASP A 434 0.98 -29.14 0.61
CA ASP A 434 1.74 -30.34 0.97
C ASP A 434 1.72 -31.51 -0.03
N ARG A 435 2.91 -31.85 -0.54
CA ARG A 435 3.14 -32.82 -1.62
C ARG A 435 2.82 -34.28 -1.24
N GLN A 436 2.58 -34.60 0.03
CA GLN A 436 2.44 -36.00 0.51
C GLN A 436 1.33 -36.31 1.53
N SER A 437 0.57 -35.33 2.05
CA SER A 437 -0.45 -35.62 3.07
C SER A 437 -1.78 -36.07 2.45
N LEU A 438 -1.93 -37.40 2.39
CA LEU A 438 -3.16 -38.13 2.10
C LEU A 438 -4.24 -37.78 3.14
N LEU A 439 -5.28 -37.01 2.77
CA LEU A 439 -6.69 -37.18 3.18
C LEU A 439 -7.57 -36.06 2.58
N ASN A 440 -8.66 -36.47 1.94
CA ASN A 440 -9.51 -35.73 0.99
C ASN A 440 -10.33 -34.52 1.52
N LYS A 441 -9.93 -33.88 2.62
CA LYS A 441 -10.45 -32.58 3.07
C LYS A 441 -9.37 -31.87 3.87
N VAL A 442 -8.79 -30.83 3.31
CA VAL A 442 -7.88 -29.95 4.05
C VAL A 442 -8.56 -28.61 4.18
N GLY A 443 -9.10 -28.35 5.37
CA GLY A 443 -9.49 -27.01 5.76
C GLY A 443 -8.26 -26.10 5.80
N PRO A 444 -8.46 -24.79 5.92
CA PRO A 444 -7.35 -23.85 5.99
C PRO A 444 -6.46 -24.13 7.21
N ILE A 445 -5.13 -24.04 7.05
CA ILE A 445 -4.18 -24.06 8.19
C ILE A 445 -4.50 -22.90 9.13
N LYS A 446 -4.80 -21.74 8.55
CA LYS A 446 -5.15 -20.53 9.29
C LYS A 446 -6.28 -19.82 8.55
N THR A 447 -7.29 -19.39 9.30
CA THR A 447 -8.30 -18.43 8.82
C THR A 447 -8.08 -17.13 9.56
N PHE A 448 -7.76 -16.08 8.83
CA PHE A 448 -7.68 -14.72 9.35
C PHE A 448 -9.05 -14.06 9.20
N ARG A 449 -9.61 -13.65 10.34
CA ARG A 449 -10.87 -12.93 10.44
C ARG A 449 -10.58 -11.56 11.03
N GLY A 450 -11.19 -10.53 10.47
CA GLY A 450 -11.00 -9.16 10.94
C GLY A 450 -11.40 -8.10 9.92
N HIS A 451 -11.50 -8.45 8.63
CA HIS A 451 -12.07 -7.53 7.66
C HIS A 451 -13.59 -7.38 7.82
N GLY A 452 -14.08 -6.14 7.69
CA GLY A 452 -15.50 -5.80 7.76
C GLY A 452 -16.24 -5.90 6.41
N GLY A 453 -15.50 -6.13 5.33
CA GLY A 453 -15.97 -6.14 3.95
C GLY A 453 -15.15 -7.09 3.09
N TYR A 454 -15.47 -7.14 1.80
CA TYR A 454 -14.90 -8.11 0.87
C TYR A 454 -13.38 -7.97 0.79
N VAL A 455 -12.64 -9.07 0.91
CA VAL A 455 -11.20 -9.06 0.69
C VAL A 455 -10.96 -9.11 -0.81
N ARG A 456 -10.34 -8.05 -1.34
CA ARG A 456 -10.15 -7.85 -2.78
C ARG A 456 -8.85 -8.44 -3.28
N ASP A 457 -7.79 -8.31 -2.49
CA ASP A 457 -6.50 -8.86 -2.82
C ASP A 457 -5.70 -9.25 -1.58
N CYS A 458 -4.76 -10.18 -1.74
CA CYS A 458 -3.84 -10.61 -0.70
C CYS A 458 -2.52 -11.11 -1.28
N VAL A 459 -1.42 -10.79 -0.61
CA VAL A 459 -0.07 -11.07 -1.11
C VAL A 459 0.87 -11.47 0.03
N PHE A 460 1.78 -12.42 -0.24
CA PHE A 460 2.88 -12.75 0.67
C PHE A 460 3.96 -11.67 0.59
N ASN A 461 4.62 -11.41 1.71
CA ASN A 461 5.90 -10.73 1.63
C ASN A 461 6.92 -11.61 0.88
N PRO A 462 7.95 -11.04 0.23
CA PRO A 462 8.93 -11.81 -0.55
C PRO A 462 9.64 -12.93 0.23
N GLN A 463 9.67 -12.86 1.56
CA GLN A 463 10.27 -13.88 2.42
C GLN A 463 9.30 -15.01 2.81
N GLY A 464 8.02 -14.93 2.41
CA GLY A 464 6.99 -15.92 2.73
C GLY A 464 6.62 -16.04 4.21
N THR A 465 7.05 -15.09 5.05
CA THR A 465 6.91 -15.13 6.51
C THR A 465 5.63 -14.48 7.02
N TRP A 466 4.97 -13.65 6.22
CA TRP A 466 3.72 -12.97 6.56
C TRP A 466 2.99 -12.52 5.28
N ILE A 467 1.73 -12.11 5.45
CA ILE A 467 0.84 -11.72 4.35
C ILE A 467 0.22 -10.34 4.60
N VAL A 468 -0.23 -9.69 3.53
CA VAL A 468 -1.08 -8.50 3.57
C VAL A 468 -2.35 -8.77 2.77
N SER A 469 -3.48 -8.27 3.24
CA SER A 469 -4.76 -8.26 2.52
C SER A 469 -5.36 -6.87 2.47
N VAL A 470 -6.10 -6.56 1.40
CA VAL A 470 -6.87 -5.32 1.22
C VAL A 470 -8.35 -5.62 1.07
N SER A 471 -9.21 -4.68 1.47
CA SER A 471 -10.64 -4.94 1.54
C SER A 471 -11.52 -3.70 1.29
N HIS A 472 -12.77 -3.98 0.93
CA HIS A 472 -13.90 -3.04 0.91
C HIS A 472 -14.30 -2.51 2.29
N ASP A 473 -13.63 -2.93 3.37
CA ASP A 473 -13.72 -2.25 4.66
C ASP A 473 -12.80 -1.04 4.79
N MET A 474 -12.26 -0.56 3.66
CA MET A 474 -11.36 0.59 3.58
C MET A 474 -10.01 0.37 4.26
N SER A 475 -9.66 -0.87 4.58
CA SER A 475 -8.42 -1.18 5.29
C SER A 475 -7.56 -2.19 4.54
N ALA A 476 -6.25 -2.05 4.71
CA ALA A 476 -5.33 -3.15 4.48
C ALA A 476 -4.83 -3.72 5.82
N LYS A 477 -4.70 -5.04 5.91
CA LYS A 477 -4.34 -5.74 7.13
C LYS A 477 -3.17 -6.67 6.89
N ARG A 478 -2.24 -6.68 7.83
CA ARG A 478 -1.08 -7.57 7.84
C ARG A 478 -1.32 -8.75 8.79
N TRP A 479 -0.90 -9.93 8.37
CA TRP A 479 -1.02 -11.16 9.16
C TRP A 479 0.30 -11.91 9.21
N SER A 480 0.73 -12.30 10.42
CA SER A 480 1.95 -13.10 10.62
C SER A 480 1.66 -14.60 10.45
N LEU A 481 2.62 -15.34 9.89
CA LEU A 481 2.57 -16.79 9.71
C LEU A 481 3.51 -17.55 10.65
N GLY A 482 3.78 -16.98 11.84
CA GLY A 482 4.88 -17.36 12.77
C GLY A 482 5.14 -18.85 13.03
N GLU A 483 6.32 -19.15 13.58
CA GLU A 483 6.80 -20.52 13.85
C GLU A 483 5.99 -21.28 14.93
N ASP A 484 5.29 -20.58 15.83
CA ASP A 484 4.47 -21.19 16.89
C ASP A 484 2.96 -21.14 16.56
N ALA A 485 2.41 -22.31 16.24
CA ALA A 485 1.01 -22.51 15.82
C ALA A 485 -0.05 -22.10 16.88
N ASP A 486 0.34 -21.99 18.15
CA ASP A 486 -0.53 -21.73 19.31
C ASP A 486 -0.48 -20.29 19.85
N THR A 487 0.23 -19.36 19.20
CA THR A 487 0.15 -17.95 19.60
C THR A 487 -0.99 -17.28 18.84
N GLU A 488 -1.96 -16.71 19.58
CA GLU A 488 -3.03 -15.88 19.04
C GLU A 488 -2.46 -14.85 18.05
N VAL A 489 -3.07 -14.79 16.87
CA VAL A 489 -2.74 -13.83 15.83
C VAL A 489 -3.16 -12.46 16.33
N TYR A 490 -2.24 -11.72 16.94
CA TYR A 490 -2.42 -10.30 17.15
C TYR A 490 -2.27 -9.60 15.78
N LEU A 491 -3.17 -8.65 15.48
CA LEU A 491 -2.77 -7.41 14.82
C LEU A 491 -1.45 -7.01 15.49
N VAL A 492 -0.30 -7.22 14.84
CA VAL A 492 0.98 -6.86 15.45
C VAL A 492 0.93 -5.35 15.67
N ASN A 493 0.64 -4.95 16.90
CA ASN A 493 0.54 -3.57 17.37
C ASN A 493 -0.21 -2.62 16.42
N GLY A 494 -1.52 -2.84 16.32
CA GLY A 494 -2.52 -1.76 16.29
C GLY A 494 -2.23 -0.57 15.38
N SER A 495 -2.15 -0.79 14.09
CA SER A 495 -2.79 0.10 13.11
C SER A 495 -3.18 -0.80 11.95
N PRO A 496 -4.46 -0.83 11.53
CA PRO A 496 -4.71 -1.19 10.14
C PRO A 496 -3.80 -0.30 9.27
N LEU A 497 -3.54 -0.70 8.05
CA LEU A 497 -3.04 0.21 7.03
C LEU A 497 -4.20 1.17 6.69
N ASP A 498 -4.62 1.94 7.70
CA ASP A 498 -5.73 2.89 7.72
C ASP A 498 -5.26 4.18 7.08
N GLY A 499 -6.19 4.82 6.39
CA GLY A 499 -5.94 6.05 5.65
C GLY A 499 -6.87 6.17 4.46
N HIS A 500 -7.31 5.00 3.95
CA HIS A 500 -8.27 4.90 2.87
C HIS A 500 -9.68 5.21 3.42
N LYS A 501 -10.44 6.00 2.67
CA LYS A 501 -11.80 6.46 3.02
C LYS A 501 -12.90 5.76 2.21
N ASP A 502 -12.51 4.78 1.40
CA ASP A 502 -13.35 3.98 0.53
C ASP A 502 -12.63 2.64 0.27
N ASP A 503 -13.28 1.75 -0.49
CA ASP A 503 -12.84 0.40 -0.81
C ASP A 503 -11.37 0.32 -1.25
N VAL A 504 -10.58 -0.59 -0.67
CA VAL A 504 -9.20 -0.87 -1.13
C VAL A 504 -9.21 -2.10 -2.02
N ASP A 505 -8.80 -1.94 -3.27
CA ASP A 505 -8.97 -2.95 -4.32
C ASP A 505 -7.69 -3.73 -4.67
N ALA A 506 -6.49 -3.17 -4.47
CA ALA A 506 -5.23 -3.83 -4.86
C ALA A 506 -4.08 -3.65 -3.83
N VAL A 507 -3.16 -4.61 -3.78
CA VAL A 507 -1.95 -4.57 -2.94
C VAL A 507 -0.73 -5.21 -3.60
N ALA A 508 0.46 -4.62 -3.45
CA ALA A 508 1.69 -5.19 -4.01
C ALA A 508 2.93 -4.93 -3.14
N PHE A 509 3.85 -5.90 -3.11
CA PHE A 509 5.16 -5.79 -2.46
C PHE A 509 6.29 -5.44 -3.43
N SER A 510 7.29 -4.71 -2.95
CA SER A 510 8.59 -4.59 -3.63
C SER A 510 9.35 -5.93 -3.57
N PRO A 511 10.13 -6.30 -4.60
CA PRO A 511 10.94 -7.53 -4.60
C PRO A 511 11.89 -7.67 -3.39
N GLY A 512 12.48 -6.56 -2.91
CA GLY A 512 13.36 -6.53 -1.73
C GLY A 512 12.70 -6.61 -0.35
N ASN A 513 11.36 -6.69 -0.27
CA ASN A 513 10.56 -6.65 0.98
C ASN A 513 10.67 -5.34 1.80
N GLU A 514 10.98 -4.21 1.15
CA GLU A 514 11.16 -2.92 1.85
C GLU A 514 9.91 -2.04 1.80
N THR A 515 9.06 -2.24 0.79
CA THR A 515 7.93 -1.35 0.47
C THR A 515 6.67 -2.16 0.07
N LEU A 516 5.51 -1.62 0.43
CA LEU A 516 4.17 -2.14 0.13
C LEU A 516 3.31 -1.00 -0.44
N VAL A 517 2.50 -1.26 -1.46
CA VAL A 517 1.54 -0.28 -2.01
C VAL A 517 0.12 -0.83 -1.90
N THR A 518 -0.85 0.04 -1.63
CA THR A 518 -2.29 -0.24 -1.74
C THR A 518 -2.97 0.78 -2.64
N ALA A 519 -4.07 0.41 -3.30
CA ALA A 519 -4.89 1.30 -4.13
C ALA A 519 -6.39 1.20 -3.78
N SER A 520 -7.08 2.34 -3.76
CA SER A 520 -8.45 2.47 -3.25
C SER A 520 -9.33 3.40 -4.09
N ARG A 521 -10.64 3.16 -4.00
CA ARG A 521 -11.72 3.95 -4.61
C ARG A 521 -11.90 5.33 -4.02
N ASP A 522 -11.22 5.65 -2.92
CA ASP A 522 -11.22 7.00 -2.35
C ASP A 522 -10.36 7.98 -3.15
N ASN A 523 -10.05 7.61 -4.41
CA ASN A 523 -9.11 8.22 -5.31
C ASN A 523 -7.68 8.24 -4.75
N THR A 524 -7.35 7.31 -3.85
CA THR A 524 -6.02 7.24 -3.25
C THR A 524 -5.33 5.91 -3.41
N ALA A 525 -4.02 5.96 -3.62
CA ALA A 525 -3.12 4.86 -3.35
C ALA A 525 -2.16 5.25 -2.22
N GLN A 526 -1.83 4.28 -1.37
CA GLN A 526 -0.98 4.46 -0.19
C GLN A 526 0.26 3.58 -0.25
N LEU A 527 1.39 4.15 0.13
CA LEU A 527 2.67 3.44 0.20
C LEU A 527 3.09 3.24 1.66
N TYR A 528 3.52 2.04 2.00
CA TYR A 528 4.00 1.68 3.33
C TYR A 528 5.45 1.20 3.25
N ARG A 529 6.29 1.69 4.15
CA ARG A 529 7.67 1.21 4.34
C ARG A 529 7.84 0.66 5.76
N SER A 530 8.74 -0.32 5.89
CA SER A 530 9.12 -0.89 7.19
C SER A 530 10.22 -0.07 7.86
N ASN A 531 10.06 0.27 9.14
CA ASN A 531 11.11 0.96 9.92
C ASN A 531 12.06 -0.01 10.68
N GLY A 532 12.19 -1.25 10.23
CA GLY A 532 13.10 -2.25 10.80
C GLY A 532 12.59 -2.95 12.07
N LYS A 533 11.43 -2.58 12.61
CA LYS A 533 10.78 -3.24 13.76
C LYS A 533 9.32 -3.60 13.52
N ASN A 534 8.98 -4.11 12.33
CA ASN A 534 7.64 -4.60 12.02
C ASN A 534 6.51 -3.54 12.08
N HIS A 535 6.81 -2.23 12.06
CA HIS A 535 5.79 -1.20 11.94
C HIS A 535 5.76 -0.69 10.49
N TRP A 536 4.60 -0.86 9.85
CA TRP A 536 4.30 -0.40 8.50
C TRP A 536 3.32 0.74 8.63
N LYS A 537 3.72 1.92 8.15
CA LYS A 537 2.89 3.12 8.19
C LYS A 537 2.77 3.71 6.81
N PRO A 538 1.61 4.31 6.48
CA PRO A 538 1.49 5.05 5.24
C PRO A 538 2.54 6.15 5.29
N THR A 539 3.50 6.06 4.39
CA THR A 539 4.54 7.08 4.18
C THR A 539 4.09 8.12 3.16
N PHE A 540 3.03 7.81 2.43
CA PHE A 540 2.59 8.55 1.26
C PHE A 540 1.13 8.20 0.93
N THR A 541 0.26 9.21 0.77
CA THR A 541 -1.18 9.05 0.44
C THR A 541 -1.56 10.00 -0.69
N LEU A 542 -2.14 9.50 -1.78
CA LEU A 542 -2.50 10.28 -2.98
C LEU A 542 -3.98 10.76 -2.92
N ARG A 543 -4.41 12.02 -2.63
CA ARG A 543 -5.86 12.40 -2.45
C ARG A 543 -6.48 13.31 -3.54
N ASP A 544 -7.81 13.18 -3.76
CA ASP A 544 -8.68 14.08 -4.56
C ASP A 544 -9.81 14.71 -3.68
N GLY A 545 -10.37 15.91 -3.97
CA GLY A 545 -11.19 16.66 -2.96
C GLY A 545 -12.35 17.59 -3.40
N HIS A 546 -13.61 17.13 -3.27
CA HIS A 546 -14.91 17.85 -3.09
C HIS A 546 -16.03 16.82 -2.77
N GLN A 547 -17.11 17.15 -2.01
CA GLN A 547 -18.24 16.22 -1.72
C GLN A 547 -19.34 16.18 -2.82
N ASN A 548 -18.92 16.23 -4.08
CA ASN A 548 -19.65 16.63 -5.31
C ASN A 548 -19.51 18.11 -5.68
N VAL A 549 -19.47 18.33 -7.00
CA VAL A 549 -18.72 19.41 -7.65
C VAL A 549 -19.11 20.80 -7.14
N ILE A 550 -18.09 21.54 -6.72
CA ILE A 550 -18.17 22.99 -6.49
C ILE A 550 -17.86 23.67 -7.83
N PRO A 551 -18.78 24.44 -8.43
CA PRO A 551 -18.48 25.12 -9.68
C PRO A 551 -17.61 26.38 -9.47
N SER A 552 -17.58 26.99 -8.27
CA SER A 552 -16.85 28.25 -8.07
C SER A 552 -16.57 28.63 -6.61
N ALA A 553 -15.35 29.11 -6.32
CA ALA A 553 -15.01 29.74 -5.04
C ALA A 553 -14.00 30.89 -5.26
N VAL A 554 -14.21 32.03 -4.58
CA VAL A 554 -13.39 33.26 -4.72
C VAL A 554 -13.07 33.87 -3.36
N TYR A 555 -11.79 34.15 -3.13
CA TYR A 555 -11.30 34.90 -1.97
C TYR A 555 -11.52 36.40 -2.12
N PHE A 556 -11.80 37.10 -1.02
CA PHE A 556 -11.87 38.56 -1.01
C PHE A 556 -11.38 39.18 0.30
N ASP A 557 -11.29 40.51 0.34
CA ASP A 557 -10.69 41.28 1.44
C ASP A 557 -9.25 40.80 1.77
N GLY A 558 -8.45 40.54 0.74
CA GLY A 558 -7.05 40.09 0.92
C GLY A 558 -6.91 38.70 1.55
N GLY A 559 -7.91 37.82 1.38
CA GLY A 559 -7.85 36.43 1.83
C GLY A 559 -8.38 36.17 3.23
N ARG A 560 -8.94 37.19 3.91
CA ARG A 560 -9.59 37.01 5.22
C ARG A 560 -10.96 36.36 5.12
N LYS A 561 -11.60 36.40 3.94
CA LYS A 561 -12.89 35.75 3.69
C LYS A 561 -12.85 34.97 2.38
N LEU A 562 -13.62 33.89 2.34
CA LEU A 562 -13.80 33.04 1.17
C LEU A 562 -15.29 32.95 0.84
N ALA A 563 -15.67 33.21 -0.41
CA ALA A 563 -17.01 32.94 -0.91
C ALA A 563 -17.00 31.64 -1.72
N THR A 564 -17.91 30.71 -1.42
CA THR A 564 -18.04 29.43 -2.12
C THR A 564 -19.45 29.29 -2.67
N ALA A 565 -19.57 28.92 -3.94
CA ALA A 565 -20.84 28.68 -4.62
C ALA A 565 -20.97 27.20 -4.99
N SER A 566 -22.14 26.61 -4.72
CA SER A 566 -22.36 25.17 -4.78
C SER A 566 -23.62 24.82 -5.58
N TYR A 567 -23.72 23.57 -6.05
CA TYR A 567 -24.94 23.01 -6.65
C TYR A 567 -26.12 22.95 -5.69
N ASP A 568 -25.89 23.14 -4.38
CA ASP A 568 -26.94 23.28 -3.36
C ASP A 568 -27.76 24.59 -3.47
N ARG A 569 -27.50 25.41 -4.50
CA ARG A 569 -28.18 26.68 -4.82
C ARG A 569 -27.87 27.81 -3.83
N THR A 570 -26.72 27.73 -3.18
CA THR A 570 -26.28 28.74 -2.21
C THR A 570 -24.89 29.24 -2.54
N VAL A 571 -24.66 30.52 -2.21
CA VAL A 571 -23.33 31.11 -2.11
C VAL A 571 -23.09 31.46 -0.65
N ARG A 572 -22.08 30.84 -0.05
CA ARG A 572 -21.73 31.00 1.36
C ARG A 572 -20.44 31.78 1.50
N VAL A 573 -20.40 32.70 2.46
CA VAL A 573 -19.23 33.51 2.75
C VAL A 573 -18.70 33.16 4.13
N TRP A 574 -17.42 32.78 4.16
CA TRP A 574 -16.73 32.22 5.32
C TRP A 574 -15.67 33.18 5.83
N ASP A 575 -15.47 33.23 7.14
CA ASP A 575 -14.24 33.77 7.73
C ASP A 575 -13.14 32.71 7.64
N VAL A 576 -12.03 33.03 7.00
CA VAL A 576 -10.95 32.08 6.73
C VAL A 576 -10.15 31.77 7.99
N ALA A 577 -10.10 32.68 8.96
CA ALA A 577 -9.32 32.53 10.19
C ALA A 577 -10.06 31.74 11.27
N SER A 578 -11.38 31.89 11.39
CA SER A 578 -12.19 31.14 12.36
C SER A 578 -12.94 29.95 11.79
N GLY A 579 -13.03 29.81 10.46
CA GLY A 579 -13.76 28.72 9.79
C GLY A 579 -15.28 28.79 9.95
N THR A 580 -15.81 29.93 10.41
CA THR A 580 -17.24 30.12 10.68
C THR A 580 -17.94 30.85 9.54
N GLU A 581 -19.17 30.47 9.26
CA GLU A 581 -20.00 31.12 8.24
C GLU A 581 -20.39 32.53 8.69
N LYS A 582 -20.09 33.54 7.86
CA LYS A 582 -20.40 34.95 8.16
C LYS A 582 -21.79 35.34 7.69
N PHE A 583 -22.17 34.96 6.47
CA PHE A 583 -23.53 35.08 5.96
C PHE A 583 -23.73 34.25 4.68
N GLN A 584 -25.00 34.02 4.33
CA GLN A 584 -25.43 33.18 3.22
C GLN A 584 -26.30 33.98 2.24
N LEU A 585 -26.04 33.80 0.95
CA LEU A 585 -26.92 34.24 -0.13
C LEU A 585 -27.68 33.02 -0.67
N THR A 586 -29.00 33.05 -0.51
CA THR A 586 -29.92 32.00 -0.94
C THR A 586 -30.60 32.35 -2.25
N GLU A 587 -31.05 31.35 -2.99
CA GLU A 587 -31.69 31.48 -4.31
C GLU A 587 -30.75 31.96 -5.42
N THR A 588 -29.47 31.58 -5.35
CA THR A 588 -28.47 31.91 -6.39
C THR A 588 -28.58 31.02 -7.64
N GLY A 589 -29.61 30.17 -7.70
CA GLY A 589 -29.84 29.18 -8.76
C GLY A 589 -28.89 27.98 -8.73
N PRO A 590 -29.21 26.88 -9.44
CA PRO A 590 -28.30 25.74 -9.60
C PRO A 590 -27.08 26.16 -10.44
N HIS A 591 -25.91 25.60 -10.15
CA HIS A 591 -24.63 26.04 -10.75
C HIS A 591 -24.31 27.52 -10.51
N ALA A 592 -24.58 28.04 -9.32
CA ALA A 592 -24.18 29.39 -8.98
C ALA A 592 -22.66 29.55 -9.15
N VAL A 593 -22.24 30.53 -9.94
CA VAL A 593 -20.86 31.04 -9.98
C VAL A 593 -20.81 32.32 -9.16
N VAL A 594 -19.67 32.58 -8.50
CA VAL A 594 -19.49 33.76 -7.66
C VAL A 594 -18.21 34.48 -8.04
N ALA A 595 -18.31 35.81 -8.20
CA ALA A 595 -17.17 36.69 -8.43
C ALA A 595 -17.23 37.84 -7.41
N VAL A 596 -16.07 38.32 -6.98
CA VAL A 596 -15.98 39.42 -6.02
C VAL A 596 -15.12 40.52 -6.60
N SER A 597 -15.54 41.78 -6.42
CA SER A 597 -14.79 42.93 -6.88
C SER A 597 -13.41 43.01 -6.20
N PRO A 598 -12.37 43.53 -6.87
CA PRO A 598 -11.01 43.56 -6.32
C PRO A 598 -10.86 44.30 -4.98
N ASP A 599 -11.75 45.25 -4.68
CA ASP A 599 -11.80 46.00 -3.43
C ASP A 599 -12.66 45.31 -2.33
N GLY A 600 -13.21 44.13 -2.62
CA GLY A 600 -14.00 43.32 -1.70
C GLY A 600 -15.41 43.84 -1.40
N ARG A 601 -15.83 44.97 -2.00
CA ARG A 601 -17.12 45.62 -1.69
C ARG A 601 -18.34 44.99 -2.35
N TRP A 602 -18.19 44.32 -3.49
CA TRP A 602 -19.31 43.78 -4.26
C TRP A 602 -19.12 42.30 -4.56
N VAL A 603 -20.14 41.50 -4.28
CA VAL A 603 -20.21 40.08 -4.64
C VAL A 603 -21.28 39.91 -5.72
N LEU A 604 -20.89 39.38 -6.87
CA LEU A 604 -21.78 39.09 -8.00
C LEU A 604 -21.93 37.57 -8.12
N THR A 605 -23.18 37.10 -8.24
CA THR A 605 -23.47 35.68 -8.47
C THR A 605 -24.26 35.51 -9.76
N GLY A 606 -24.08 34.39 -10.46
CA GLY A 606 -24.81 34.07 -11.69
C GLY A 606 -25.07 32.57 -11.81
N SER A 607 -26.19 32.20 -12.41
CA SER A 607 -26.59 30.79 -12.60
C SER A 607 -27.19 30.61 -13.99
N ASN A 608 -27.12 29.37 -14.50
CA ASN A 608 -27.59 28.97 -15.82
C ASN A 608 -29.12 28.82 -15.95
N ASN A 609 -29.93 29.27 -14.97
CA ASN A 609 -31.39 29.23 -15.07
C ASN A 609 -32.04 30.56 -14.61
N PRO A 610 -32.73 31.32 -15.50
CA PRO A 610 -33.40 32.55 -15.11
C PRO A 610 -34.81 32.24 -14.62
N GLY A 611 -35.06 32.25 -13.31
CA GLY A 611 -36.37 31.84 -12.78
C GLY A 611 -36.77 32.37 -11.41
N LYS A 612 -37.11 33.66 -11.37
CA LYS A 612 -37.74 34.47 -10.29
C LYS A 612 -36.87 34.73 -9.05
N ALA A 613 -36.32 35.96 -9.06
CA ALA A 613 -35.75 36.69 -7.94
C ALA A 613 -36.75 36.97 -6.81
#